data_AF-A0A1G1V600-F1
#
_entry.id   AF-A0A1G1V600-F1
#
_cell.length_a   1.000
_cell.length_b   1.000
_cell.length_c   1.000
_cell.angle_alpha   90.00
_cell.angle_beta   90.00
_cell.angle_gamma   90.00
#
_symmetry.space_group_name_H-M   'P 1'
#
loop_
_entity.id
_entity.type
_entity.pdbx_description
1 polymer ?
#
loop_
_entity_poly.entity_id
_entity_poly.type
_entity_poly.pdbx_seq_one_letter_code
_entity_poly.pdbx_strand_id
1 'polypeptide(L)'
;MTNSRGGFVPLLVLVVVAFAGIGGAGSVALAQRSLPGETFYKVKEITDQAKLALAFTPARKAKVYLKIADERLVEADRLQSKNADPSLVAETLNKYRFAQDKALELLGNPDNQTSETQEVVQQIKDQKEEKSRVINKVIDQLPQEKKDEVKRSIDESNKNRDDTIAGLPSGDSGGSSPTGTTTTSPISAPTPTVYVQPTPTYVPTSIPTSALFSTPTPTVGPTPTSVIVGTIDVLVVAHLGNQDVNVSGARIKIKSVSTGGVLVTGTADSYGRFRADNVSANQNVDVIGTQPSDWNSYYCGKWSTYLSAGGFKSETLRLLFSESSTCE
;
A
#
# COMPACT_ATOMS: atom_id res chain seq x y z
N MET A 1 46.32 -0.62 -21.33
CA MET A 1 45.16 -1.39 -21.84
C MET A 1 44.06 -1.35 -20.78
N THR A 2 42.93 -0.76 -21.15
CA THR A 2 41.79 -0.39 -20.29
C THR A 2 40.91 -1.60 -19.97
N ASN A 3 40.61 -1.87 -18.70
CA ASN A 3 39.58 -2.85 -18.33
C ASN A 3 38.47 -2.20 -17.51
N SER A 4 37.30 -2.12 -18.16
CA SER A 4 36.02 -1.64 -17.65
C SER A 4 35.48 -2.60 -16.56
N ARG A 5 35.09 -2.06 -15.40
CA ARG A 5 34.42 -2.78 -14.31
C ARG A 5 32.92 -2.47 -14.39
N GLY A 6 32.12 -3.41 -14.87
CA GLY A 6 30.65 -3.35 -14.82
C GLY A 6 30.13 -3.81 -13.45
N GLY A 7 29.52 -2.89 -12.71
CA GLY A 7 28.85 -3.17 -11.45
C GLY A 7 27.47 -3.81 -11.65
N PHE A 8 27.18 -4.84 -10.85
CA PHE A 8 25.85 -5.46 -10.75
C PHE A 8 24.87 -4.49 -10.08
N VAL A 9 24.01 -3.87 -10.88
CA VAL A 9 22.82 -3.15 -10.40
C VAL A 9 21.68 -4.18 -10.22
N PRO A 10 20.97 -4.22 -9.08
CA PRO A 10 19.90 -5.18 -8.85
C PRO A 10 18.71 -4.92 -9.78
N LEU A 11 18.23 -5.98 -10.42
CA LEU A 11 17.26 -6.04 -11.52
C LEU A 11 15.88 -5.38 -11.24
N LEU A 12 15.56 -5.02 -9.99
CA LEU A 12 14.30 -4.35 -9.63
C LEU A 12 14.29 -2.83 -9.89
N VAL A 13 15.47 -2.19 -9.93
CA VAL A 13 15.58 -0.77 -10.35
C VAL A 13 15.30 -0.64 -11.85
N LEU A 14 15.57 -1.69 -12.61
CA LEU A 14 15.37 -1.71 -14.06
C LEU A 14 13.91 -1.78 -14.50
N VAL A 15 12.96 -2.23 -13.67
CA VAL A 15 11.53 -2.26 -14.07
C VAL A 15 10.86 -0.90 -13.90
N VAL A 16 11.26 -0.12 -12.89
CA VAL A 16 10.86 1.29 -12.74
C VAL A 16 11.50 2.16 -13.83
N VAL A 17 12.73 1.82 -14.26
CA VAL A 17 13.39 2.49 -15.40
C VAL A 17 12.90 1.96 -16.76
N ALA A 18 12.41 0.72 -16.86
CA ALA A 18 11.88 0.15 -18.12
C ALA A 18 10.47 0.66 -18.44
N PHE A 19 9.63 0.93 -17.44
CA PHE A 19 8.43 1.75 -17.66
C PHE A 19 8.76 3.22 -17.92
N ALA A 20 9.96 3.67 -17.51
CA ALA A 20 10.48 4.96 -17.95
C ALA A 20 11.07 4.93 -19.39
N GLY A 21 11.27 3.74 -19.99
CA GLY A 21 11.97 3.58 -21.27
C GLY A 21 11.08 3.69 -22.52
N ILE A 22 9.77 3.47 -22.40
CA ILE A 22 8.84 3.55 -23.55
C ILE A 22 8.10 4.91 -23.56
N GLY A 23 8.30 5.78 -22.55
CA GLY A 23 7.77 7.16 -22.53
C GLY A 23 8.22 8.08 -21.37
N GLY A 24 9.30 7.75 -20.67
CA GLY A 24 9.46 8.10 -19.25
C GLY A 24 10.40 9.22 -18.84
N ALA A 25 10.58 10.25 -19.65
CA ALA A 25 10.83 11.57 -19.09
C ALA A 25 9.53 12.41 -19.01
N GLY A 26 8.59 12.16 -19.92
CA GLY A 26 7.36 12.96 -20.06
C GLY A 26 6.27 12.61 -19.06
N SER A 27 5.99 11.31 -18.84
CA SER A 27 4.87 10.86 -18.01
C SER A 27 5.05 11.16 -16.51
N VAL A 28 6.28 11.09 -15.98
CA VAL A 28 6.58 11.49 -14.59
C VAL A 28 6.47 13.00 -14.42
N ALA A 29 6.96 13.80 -15.38
CA ALA A 29 6.83 15.25 -15.35
C ALA A 29 5.37 15.72 -15.44
N LEU A 30 4.53 15.00 -16.20
CA LEU A 30 3.09 15.24 -16.28
C LEU A 30 2.37 14.80 -15.01
N ALA A 31 2.74 13.67 -14.40
CA ALA A 31 2.18 13.24 -13.10
C ALA A 31 2.51 14.25 -11.98
N GLN A 32 3.73 14.78 -11.92
CA GLN A 32 4.12 15.82 -10.97
C GLN A 32 3.27 17.11 -11.10
N ARG A 33 2.85 17.45 -12.33
CA ARG A 33 2.02 18.64 -12.60
C ARG A 33 0.52 18.37 -12.52
N SER A 34 0.12 17.11 -12.48
CA SER A 34 -1.30 16.73 -12.47
C SER A 34 -1.99 17.15 -11.17
N LEU A 35 -3.23 17.60 -11.31
CA LEU A 35 -4.13 17.94 -10.21
C LEU A 35 -5.01 16.74 -9.82
N PRO A 36 -5.55 16.71 -8.59
CA PRO A 36 -6.60 15.77 -8.21
C PRO A 36 -7.71 15.74 -9.28
N GLY A 37 -8.19 14.53 -9.59
CA GLY A 37 -9.19 14.31 -10.66
C GLY A 37 -8.61 14.14 -12.08
N GLU A 38 -7.33 14.44 -12.31
CA GLU A 38 -6.68 14.23 -13.61
C GLU A 38 -6.09 12.80 -13.75
N THR A 39 -6.02 12.29 -14.98
CA THR A 39 -5.64 10.89 -15.28
C THR A 39 -4.29 10.46 -14.68
N PHE A 40 -3.28 11.35 -14.71
CA PHE A 40 -1.93 11.04 -14.21
C PHE A 40 -1.77 11.25 -12.70
N TYR A 41 -2.80 11.71 -12.00
CA TYR A 41 -2.74 11.97 -10.56
C TYR A 41 -2.53 10.69 -9.75
N LYS A 42 -3.07 9.55 -10.21
CA LYS A 42 -2.83 8.24 -9.59
C LYS A 42 -1.34 7.85 -9.59
N VAL A 43 -0.60 8.23 -10.64
CA VAL A 43 0.85 7.99 -10.73
C VAL A 43 1.61 8.83 -9.70
N LYS A 44 1.13 10.05 -9.42
CA LYS A 44 1.66 10.91 -8.37
C LYS A 44 1.49 10.29 -6.99
N GLU A 45 0.28 9.80 -6.68
CA GLU A 45 -0.01 9.13 -5.40
C GLU A 45 0.87 7.88 -5.21
N ILE A 46 1.07 7.07 -6.25
CA ILE A 46 2.01 5.93 -6.22
C ILE A 46 3.45 6.40 -5.97
N THR A 47 3.87 7.49 -6.62
CA THR A 47 5.22 8.05 -6.44
C THR A 47 5.41 8.56 -5.01
N ASP A 48 4.39 9.17 -4.41
CA ASP A 48 4.40 9.64 -3.02
C ASP A 48 4.52 8.47 -2.03
N GLN A 49 3.80 7.36 -2.28
CA GLN A 49 3.96 6.13 -1.50
C GLN A 49 5.35 5.53 -1.63
N ALA A 50 5.95 5.54 -2.83
CA ALA A 50 7.32 5.08 -3.03
C ALA A 50 8.32 5.96 -2.23
N LYS A 51 8.15 7.29 -2.21
CA LYS A 51 8.97 8.18 -1.36
C LYS A 51 8.85 7.83 0.12
N LEU A 52 7.63 7.53 0.60
CA LEU A 52 7.37 7.13 1.98
C LEU A 52 8.02 5.79 2.34
N ALA A 53 7.98 4.82 1.42
CA ALA A 53 8.62 3.51 1.60
C ALA A 53 10.16 3.61 1.65
N LEU A 54 10.74 4.55 0.88
CA LEU A 54 12.17 4.80 0.85
C LEU A 54 12.67 5.69 2.01
N ALA A 55 11.76 6.32 2.76
CA ALA A 55 12.10 7.09 3.94
C ALA A 55 12.20 6.16 5.16
N PHE A 56 13.42 5.74 5.51
CA PHE A 56 13.63 4.71 6.53
C PHE A 56 13.65 5.22 7.98
N THR A 57 13.76 6.54 8.21
CA THR A 57 13.73 7.13 9.57
C THR A 57 12.43 7.88 9.84
N PRO A 58 11.96 7.97 11.10
CA PRO A 58 10.77 8.76 11.46
C PRO A 58 10.86 10.21 10.97
N ALA A 59 12.01 10.86 11.14
CA ALA A 59 12.25 12.21 10.65
C ALA A 59 12.17 12.31 9.11
N ARG A 60 12.76 11.37 8.37
CA ARG A 60 12.64 11.35 6.91
C ARG A 60 11.20 11.10 6.45
N LYS A 61 10.47 10.20 7.11
CA LYS A 61 9.05 9.95 6.81
C LYS A 61 8.22 11.21 7.09
N ALA A 62 8.45 11.87 8.22
CA ALA A 62 7.80 13.13 8.55
C ALA A 62 8.09 14.21 7.48
N LYS A 63 9.35 14.36 7.04
CA LYS A 63 9.70 15.27 5.93
C LYS A 63 8.95 14.93 4.64
N VAL A 64 8.82 13.65 4.28
CA VAL A 64 8.06 13.24 3.09
C VAL A 64 6.57 13.55 3.25
N TYR A 65 5.97 13.26 4.40
CA TYR A 65 4.58 13.62 4.68
C TYR A 65 4.33 15.14 4.62
N LEU A 66 5.23 15.96 5.17
CA LEU A 66 5.14 17.42 5.07
C LEU A 66 5.22 17.89 3.61
N LYS A 67 6.10 17.28 2.80
CA LYS A 67 6.17 17.60 1.37
C LYS A 67 4.88 17.24 0.64
N ILE A 68 4.30 16.07 0.95
CA ILE A 68 2.99 15.67 0.39
C ILE A 68 1.92 16.68 0.80
N ALA A 69 1.89 17.10 2.08
CA ALA A 69 0.97 18.12 2.55
C ALA A 69 1.13 19.41 1.71
N ASP A 70 2.34 19.93 1.58
CA ASP A 70 2.62 21.15 0.81
C ASP A 70 2.16 21.05 -0.65
N GLU A 71 2.39 19.90 -1.28
CA GLU A 71 1.90 19.61 -2.64
C GLU A 71 0.36 19.67 -2.69
N ARG A 72 -0.35 19.05 -1.74
CA ARG A 72 -1.82 19.10 -1.66
C ARG A 72 -2.33 20.52 -1.44
N LEU A 73 -1.66 21.34 -0.63
CA LEU A 73 -2.07 22.73 -0.41
C LEU A 73 -1.95 23.58 -1.68
N VAL A 74 -0.85 23.41 -2.43
CA VAL A 74 -0.66 24.06 -3.73
C VAL A 74 -1.70 23.57 -4.74
N GLU A 75 -2.01 22.27 -4.75
CA GLU A 75 -3.04 21.71 -5.63
C GLU A 75 -4.43 22.26 -5.32
N ALA A 76 -4.78 22.41 -4.04
CA ALA A 76 -6.05 23.01 -3.62
C ALA A 76 -6.18 24.46 -4.10
N ASP A 77 -5.12 25.27 -3.95
CA ASP A 77 -5.09 26.66 -4.46
C ASP A 77 -5.21 26.72 -6.01
N ARG A 78 -4.59 25.77 -6.72
CA ARG A 78 -4.68 25.69 -8.18
C ARG A 78 -6.05 25.20 -8.67
N LEU A 79 -6.65 24.23 -7.99
CA LEU A 79 -8.00 23.76 -8.26
C LEU A 79 -9.00 24.90 -8.06
N GLN A 80 -8.85 25.65 -6.97
CA GLN A 80 -9.65 26.83 -6.67
C GLN A 80 -9.49 27.90 -7.76
N SER A 81 -8.25 28.22 -8.15
CA SER A 81 -7.95 29.19 -9.22
C SER A 81 -8.51 28.79 -10.60
N LYS A 82 -8.76 27.49 -10.80
CA LYS A 82 -9.37 26.94 -12.03
C LYS A 82 -10.90 26.81 -11.94
N ASN A 83 -11.53 27.23 -10.84
CA ASN A 83 -12.96 27.00 -10.57
C ASN A 83 -13.33 25.50 -10.69
N ALA A 84 -12.48 24.61 -10.18
CA ALA A 84 -12.79 23.19 -10.09
C ALA A 84 -13.97 22.93 -9.13
N ASP A 85 -14.47 21.69 -9.12
CA ASP A 85 -15.51 21.26 -8.18
C ASP A 85 -15.10 21.59 -6.72
N PRO A 86 -15.90 22.36 -5.97
CA PRO A 86 -15.63 22.67 -4.57
C PRO A 86 -15.44 21.44 -3.68
N SER A 87 -16.09 20.32 -4.00
CA SER A 87 -15.92 19.06 -3.26
C SER A 87 -14.52 18.49 -3.44
N LEU A 88 -13.95 18.63 -4.64
CA LEU A 88 -12.59 18.21 -4.95
C LEU A 88 -11.54 19.10 -4.27
N VAL A 89 -11.79 20.41 -4.18
CA VAL A 89 -10.95 21.35 -3.40
C VAL A 89 -10.97 20.97 -1.92
N ALA A 90 -12.16 20.72 -1.35
CA ALA A 90 -12.33 20.30 0.04
C ALA A 90 -11.64 18.95 0.34
N GLU A 91 -11.79 17.96 -0.55
CA GLU A 91 -11.09 16.67 -0.44
C GLU A 91 -9.56 16.87 -0.45
N THR A 92 -9.06 17.75 -1.31
CA THR A 92 -7.62 18.04 -1.41
C THR A 92 -7.08 18.68 -0.13
N LEU A 93 -7.84 19.60 0.49
CA LEU A 93 -7.50 20.17 1.80
C LEU A 93 -7.55 19.13 2.93
N ASN A 94 -8.47 18.15 2.86
CA ASN A 94 -8.46 17.02 3.80
C ASN A 94 -7.23 16.12 3.62
N LYS A 95 -6.75 15.91 2.39
CA LYS A 95 -5.49 15.19 2.12
C LYS A 95 -4.27 15.96 2.65
N TYR A 96 -4.26 17.30 2.54
CA TYR A 96 -3.26 18.16 3.19
C TYR A 96 -3.23 17.91 4.70
N ARG A 97 -4.39 18.00 5.36
CA ARG A 97 -4.53 17.81 6.81
C ARG A 97 -4.03 16.43 7.23
N PHE A 98 -4.49 15.38 6.55
CA PHE A 98 -4.10 14.00 6.85
C PHE A 98 -2.58 13.80 6.79
N ALA A 99 -1.93 14.29 5.74
CA ALA A 99 -0.48 14.19 5.61
C ALA A 99 0.25 14.97 6.72
N GLN A 100 -0.26 16.15 7.09
CA GLN A 100 0.28 16.93 8.18
C GLN A 100 0.13 16.23 9.54
N ASP A 101 -1.04 15.66 9.83
CA ASP A 101 -1.31 14.89 11.05
C ASP A 101 -0.35 13.69 11.16
N LYS A 102 -0.09 12.98 10.05
CA LYS A 102 0.88 11.87 10.01
C LYS A 102 2.31 12.31 10.24
N ALA A 103 2.71 13.48 9.76
CA ALA A 103 4.03 14.02 10.08
C ALA A 103 4.16 14.29 11.58
N LEU A 104 3.15 14.88 12.21
CA LEU A 104 3.18 15.22 13.64
C LEU A 104 3.12 14.00 14.53
N GLU A 105 2.35 12.97 14.15
CA GLU A 105 2.30 11.69 14.86
C GLU A 105 3.72 11.09 14.97
N LEU A 106 4.48 11.12 13.89
CA LEU A 106 5.87 10.64 13.87
C LEU A 106 6.79 11.51 14.74
N LEU A 107 6.61 12.83 14.70
CA LEU A 107 7.45 13.79 15.44
C LEU A 107 7.13 13.86 16.92
N GLY A 108 5.86 13.68 17.31
CA GLY A 108 5.39 13.73 18.68
C GLY A 108 5.60 12.44 19.47
N ASN A 109 5.95 11.34 18.80
CA ASN A 109 6.26 10.09 19.47
C ASN A 109 7.58 10.22 20.27
N PRO A 110 7.58 9.95 21.59
CA PRO A 110 8.78 10.03 22.43
C PRO A 110 9.93 9.13 21.98
N ASP A 111 9.64 7.98 21.38
CA ASP A 111 10.66 7.02 20.91
C ASP A 111 11.39 7.51 19.65
N ASN A 112 10.83 8.51 18.96
CA ASN A 112 11.38 9.06 17.73
C ASN A 112 12.22 10.33 17.96
N GLN A 113 12.39 10.77 19.22
CA GLN A 113 13.08 12.02 19.56
C GLN A 113 14.57 11.94 19.23
N THR A 114 14.94 12.57 18.12
CA THR A 114 16.30 12.67 17.59
C THR A 114 16.63 14.11 17.21
N SER A 115 17.91 14.42 16.97
CA SER A 115 18.28 15.72 16.39
C SER A 115 17.62 15.94 15.02
N GLU A 116 17.46 14.88 14.22
CA GLU A 116 16.80 14.95 12.91
C GLU A 116 15.32 15.33 13.03
N THR A 117 14.58 14.81 14.03
CA THR A 117 13.18 15.20 14.26
C THR A 117 13.07 16.63 14.79
N GLN A 118 14.02 17.09 15.62
CA GLN A 118 14.04 18.48 16.10
C GLN A 118 14.23 19.48 14.96
N GLU A 119 15.09 19.18 13.98
CA GLU A 119 15.23 19.98 12.75
C GLU A 119 13.91 20.10 11.99
N VAL A 120 13.16 19.00 11.86
CA VAL A 120 11.85 19.00 11.18
C VAL A 120 10.83 19.85 11.94
N VAL A 121 10.83 19.78 13.27
CA VAL A 121 9.94 20.60 14.10
C VAL A 121 10.21 22.09 13.90
N GLN A 122 11.47 22.51 13.79
CA GLN A 122 11.80 23.91 13.48
C GLN A 122 11.30 24.33 12.10
N GLN A 123 11.46 23.48 11.07
CA GLN A 123 10.91 23.76 9.74
C GLN A 123 9.39 23.95 9.76
N ILE A 124 8.66 23.17 10.56
CA ILE A 124 7.21 23.33 10.72
C ILE A 124 6.87 24.68 11.36
N LYS A 125 7.65 25.11 12.37
CA LYS A 125 7.45 26.41 13.03
C LYS A 125 7.67 27.56 12.05
N ASP A 126 8.77 27.52 11.31
CA ASP A 126 9.15 28.57 10.36
C ASP A 126 8.11 28.73 9.23
N GLN A 127 7.51 27.63 8.79
CA GLN A 127 6.55 27.64 7.69
C GLN A 127 5.09 27.83 8.12
N LYS A 128 4.81 27.92 9.43
CA LYS A 128 3.44 27.93 9.95
C LYS A 128 2.62 29.09 9.38
N GLU A 129 3.15 30.30 9.49
CA GLU A 129 2.42 31.51 9.09
C GLU A 129 2.16 31.59 7.59
N GLU A 130 3.16 31.21 6.78
CA GLU A 130 3.03 31.18 5.32
C GLU A 130 1.91 30.23 4.89
N LYS A 131 1.91 29.01 5.43
CA LYS A 131 0.91 27.99 5.09
C LYS A 131 -0.50 28.38 5.56
N SER A 132 -0.62 28.96 6.75
CA SER A 132 -1.92 29.45 7.26
C SER A 132 -2.56 30.50 6.35
N ARG A 133 -1.77 31.37 5.70
CA ARG A 133 -2.30 32.36 4.75
C ARG A 133 -2.90 31.69 3.51
N VAL A 134 -2.22 30.70 2.95
CA VAL A 134 -2.71 29.96 1.77
C VAL A 134 -3.97 29.17 2.12
N ILE A 135 -3.97 28.48 3.26
CA ILE A 135 -5.13 27.69 3.71
C ILE A 135 -6.38 28.58 3.86
N ASN A 136 -6.25 29.71 4.56
CA ASN A 136 -7.37 30.63 4.76
C ASN A 136 -7.88 31.20 3.43
N LYS A 137 -6.97 31.56 2.51
CA LYS A 137 -7.34 32.01 1.16
C LYS A 137 -8.20 30.96 0.43
N VAL A 138 -7.79 29.69 0.45
CA VAL A 138 -8.54 28.62 -0.24
C VAL A 138 -9.89 28.37 0.45
N ILE A 139 -9.93 28.31 1.78
CA ILE A 139 -11.16 28.13 2.56
C ILE A 139 -12.15 29.26 2.31
N ASP A 140 -11.68 30.50 2.22
CA ASP A 140 -12.56 31.66 2.05
C ASP A 140 -13.31 31.71 0.72
N GLN A 141 -12.79 31.01 -0.28
CA GLN A 141 -13.37 30.93 -1.62
C GLN A 141 -14.23 29.67 -1.83
N LEU A 142 -14.36 28.80 -0.83
CA LEU A 142 -15.28 27.67 -0.86
C LEU A 142 -16.74 28.12 -0.64
N PRO A 143 -17.72 27.41 -1.23
CA PRO A 143 -19.13 27.58 -0.86
C PRO A 143 -19.35 27.30 0.63
N GLN A 144 -20.31 28.01 1.24
CA GLN A 144 -20.55 27.95 2.69
C GLN A 144 -20.73 26.53 3.22
N GLU A 145 -21.43 25.67 2.47
CA GLU A 145 -21.65 24.27 2.83
C GLU A 145 -20.35 23.50 3.10
N LYS A 146 -19.30 23.72 2.30
CA LYS A 146 -17.99 23.06 2.45
C LYS A 146 -17.04 23.85 3.35
N LYS A 147 -17.22 25.16 3.42
CA LYS A 147 -16.36 26.08 4.15
C LYS A 147 -16.30 25.74 5.63
N ASP A 148 -17.44 25.53 6.27
CA ASP A 148 -17.51 25.27 7.72
C ASP A 148 -16.89 23.93 8.10
N GLU A 149 -17.14 22.88 7.30
CA GLU A 149 -16.58 21.54 7.48
C GLU A 149 -15.05 21.57 7.42
N VAL A 150 -14.51 22.15 6.34
CA VAL A 150 -13.05 22.22 6.13
C VAL A 150 -12.40 23.13 7.17
N LYS A 151 -13.01 24.27 7.49
CA LYS A 151 -12.47 25.20 8.48
C LYS A 151 -12.36 24.53 9.85
N ARG A 152 -13.39 23.83 10.30
CA ARG A 152 -13.37 23.10 11.56
C ARG A 152 -12.26 22.05 11.60
N SER A 153 -12.17 21.24 10.55
CA SER A 153 -11.18 20.18 10.40
C SER A 153 -9.74 20.71 10.46
N ILE A 154 -9.48 21.85 9.79
CA ILE A 154 -8.17 22.53 9.80
C ILE A 154 -7.88 23.17 11.16
N ASP A 155 -8.84 23.81 11.80
CA ASP A 155 -8.66 24.43 13.13
C ASP A 155 -8.33 23.37 14.19
N GLU A 156 -9.00 22.21 14.15
CA GLU A 156 -8.72 21.06 15.02
C GLU A 156 -7.29 20.52 14.79
N SER A 157 -6.86 20.37 13.55
CA SER A 157 -5.48 19.95 13.23
C SER A 157 -4.44 21.00 13.64
N ASN A 158 -4.71 22.29 13.45
CA ASN A 158 -3.84 23.37 13.91
C ASN A 158 -3.69 23.41 15.43
N LYS A 159 -4.77 23.13 16.16
CA LYS A 159 -4.70 22.99 17.61
C LYS A 159 -3.85 21.78 18.02
N ASN A 160 -4.10 20.61 17.43
CA ASN A 160 -3.32 19.40 17.70
C ASN A 160 -1.82 19.59 17.39
N ARG A 161 -1.51 20.33 16.30
CA ARG A 161 -0.15 20.76 15.96
C ARG A 161 0.49 21.55 17.08
N ASP A 162 -0.19 22.58 17.55
CA ASP A 162 0.35 23.49 18.55
C ASP A 162 0.58 22.77 19.88
N ASP A 163 -0.35 21.90 20.27
CA ASP A 163 -0.21 21.05 21.46
C ASP A 163 0.97 20.07 21.33
N THR A 164 1.10 19.42 20.16
CA THR A 164 2.21 18.49 19.88
C THR A 164 3.56 19.21 19.92
N ILE A 165 3.64 20.36 19.24
CA ILE A 165 4.86 21.19 19.15
C ILE A 165 5.24 21.78 20.52
N ALA A 166 4.28 22.13 21.35
CA ALA A 166 4.52 22.61 22.70
C ALA A 166 4.99 21.50 23.66
N GLY A 167 4.51 20.27 23.46
CA GLY A 167 4.89 19.09 24.25
C GLY A 167 6.25 18.48 23.87
N LEU A 168 6.83 18.88 22.73
CA LEU A 168 8.16 18.46 22.30
C LEU A 168 9.24 19.04 23.23
N PRO A 169 10.22 18.24 23.68
CA PRO A 169 11.29 18.72 24.54
C PRO A 169 12.01 19.86 23.83
N SER A 170 11.94 21.05 24.42
CA SER A 170 12.72 22.20 23.96
C SER A 170 14.18 21.85 24.20
N GLY A 171 14.96 21.78 23.13
CA GLY A 171 16.39 21.47 23.19
C GLY A 171 17.14 22.59 23.90
N ASP A 172 17.04 22.65 25.22
CA ASP A 172 18.05 23.28 26.05
C ASP A 172 19.09 22.21 26.42
N SER A 173 20.34 22.52 26.12
CA SER A 173 21.47 21.62 26.24
C SER A 173 21.91 21.54 27.69
N GLY A 174 21.37 20.57 28.44
CA GLY A 174 21.79 20.27 29.81
C GLY A 174 22.12 18.79 29.96
N GLY A 175 23.41 18.46 29.92
CA GLY A 175 23.88 17.08 30.00
C GLY A 175 23.51 16.38 31.31
N SER A 176 23.15 15.11 31.20
CA SER A 176 23.51 14.07 32.16
C SER A 176 23.33 12.69 31.51
N SER A 177 24.47 12.01 31.36
CA SER A 177 24.59 10.58 31.10
C SER A 177 23.88 9.77 32.18
N PRO A 178 23.33 8.60 31.82
CA PRO A 178 23.74 7.42 32.57
C PRO A 178 24.29 6.34 31.64
N THR A 179 25.50 5.92 32.01
CA THR A 179 26.20 4.72 31.59
C THR A 179 25.31 3.49 31.75
N GLY A 180 25.14 2.75 30.66
CA GLY A 180 24.56 1.41 30.64
C GLY A 180 25.23 0.59 29.55
N THR A 181 26.39 0.02 29.87
CA THR A 181 27.15 -0.89 29.01
C THR A 181 26.42 -2.21 28.89
N THR A 182 25.98 -2.59 27.69
CA THR A 182 25.74 -3.99 27.33
C THR A 182 26.44 -4.32 26.02
N THR A 183 27.58 -4.98 26.19
CA THR A 183 28.33 -5.72 25.18
C THR A 183 27.43 -6.76 24.52
N THR A 184 27.23 -6.66 23.20
CA THR A 184 26.71 -7.77 22.38
C THR A 184 27.76 -8.16 21.33
N SER A 185 28.28 -9.39 21.48
CA SER A 185 29.12 -10.05 20.49
C SER A 185 28.35 -10.33 19.20
N PRO A 186 29.02 -10.35 18.03
CA PRO A 186 28.37 -10.56 16.74
C PRO A 186 27.92 -12.01 16.57
N ILE A 187 26.63 -12.22 16.30
CA ILE A 187 26.06 -13.49 15.85
C ILE A 187 26.22 -13.56 14.32
N SER A 188 26.95 -14.56 13.86
CA SER A 188 27.21 -14.86 12.45
C SER A 188 25.93 -15.13 11.66
N ALA A 189 25.82 -14.48 10.51
CA ALA A 189 24.76 -14.71 9.52
C ALA A 189 24.88 -16.10 8.86
N PRO A 190 23.78 -16.80 8.56
CA PRO A 190 23.83 -18.00 7.74
C PRO A 190 24.13 -17.66 6.27
N THR A 191 25.12 -18.34 5.71
CA THR A 191 25.51 -18.33 4.30
C THR A 191 24.33 -18.73 3.40
N PRO A 192 24.02 -17.98 2.31
CA PRO A 192 23.01 -18.40 1.35
C PRO A 192 23.52 -19.58 0.51
N THR A 193 22.81 -20.70 0.56
CA THR A 193 23.03 -21.84 -0.32
C THR A 193 22.50 -21.53 -1.72
N VAL A 194 23.38 -21.40 -2.70
CA VAL A 194 23.02 -21.22 -4.12
C VAL A 194 22.61 -22.57 -4.70
N TYR A 195 21.32 -22.72 -5.03
CA TYR A 195 20.83 -23.85 -5.83
C TYR A 195 21.01 -23.53 -7.31
N VAL A 196 21.98 -24.17 -7.95
CA VAL A 196 22.21 -24.07 -9.40
C VAL A 196 21.20 -24.96 -10.12
N GLN A 197 20.28 -24.35 -10.87
CA GLN A 197 19.38 -25.05 -11.78
C GLN A 197 20.19 -25.60 -12.97
N PRO A 198 20.18 -26.91 -13.26
CA PRO A 198 20.93 -27.46 -14.38
C PRO A 198 20.32 -27.03 -15.72
N THR A 199 21.18 -26.55 -16.61
CA THR A 199 20.90 -26.25 -18.02
C THR A 199 20.39 -27.50 -18.74
N PRO A 200 19.28 -27.44 -19.50
CA PRO A 200 18.85 -28.58 -20.31
C PRO A 200 19.82 -28.78 -21.49
N THR A 201 20.48 -29.94 -21.50
CA THR A 201 21.26 -30.45 -22.64
C THR A 201 20.31 -30.93 -23.72
N TYR A 202 20.30 -30.26 -24.88
CA TYR A 202 19.62 -30.76 -26.07
C TYR A 202 20.35 -31.98 -26.61
N VAL A 203 19.69 -33.15 -26.53
CA VAL A 203 20.11 -34.37 -27.21
C VAL A 203 19.52 -34.34 -28.63
N PRO A 204 20.31 -34.50 -29.71
CA PRO A 204 19.74 -34.64 -31.03
C PRO A 204 19.02 -35.98 -31.16
N THR A 205 17.70 -35.95 -31.32
CA THR A 205 16.89 -37.12 -31.63
C THR A 205 17.20 -37.57 -33.05
N SER A 206 17.90 -38.70 -33.19
CA SER A 206 18.00 -39.45 -34.43
C SER A 206 16.62 -39.98 -34.83
N ILE A 207 16.23 -39.74 -36.08
CA ILE A 207 15.02 -40.27 -36.72
C ILE A 207 15.19 -41.78 -36.94
N PRO A 208 14.34 -42.66 -36.39
CA PRO A 208 14.20 -44.01 -36.92
C PRO A 208 13.11 -44.06 -38.00
N THR A 209 13.54 -44.61 -39.14
CA THR A 209 12.79 -45.02 -40.30
C THR A 209 11.65 -46.01 -39.97
N SER A 210 10.49 -45.75 -40.58
CA SER A 210 9.33 -46.61 -40.87
C SER A 210 9.08 -47.87 -40.03
N ALA A 211 7.99 -47.84 -39.24
CA ALA A 211 7.26 -49.03 -38.83
C ALA A 211 5.74 -48.79 -38.94
N LEU A 212 5.04 -49.85 -39.34
CA LEU A 212 3.71 -49.87 -39.95
C LEU A 212 2.58 -49.42 -39.01
N PHE A 213 1.59 -48.74 -39.60
CA PHE A 213 0.36 -48.29 -38.94
C PHE A 213 -0.45 -49.48 -38.40
N SER A 214 -0.62 -49.55 -37.08
CA SER A 214 -1.74 -50.22 -36.43
C SER A 214 -2.69 -49.18 -35.87
N THR A 215 -3.94 -49.18 -36.33
CA THR A 215 -5.01 -48.28 -35.90
C THR A 215 -5.21 -48.38 -34.38
N PRO A 216 -5.01 -47.30 -33.59
CA PRO A 216 -5.27 -47.35 -32.16
C PRO A 216 -6.78 -47.42 -31.90
N THR A 217 -7.19 -48.37 -31.06
CA THR A 217 -8.53 -48.45 -30.47
C THR A 217 -8.82 -47.15 -29.70
N PRO A 218 -10.00 -46.51 -29.88
CA PRO A 218 -10.32 -45.29 -29.14
C PRO A 218 -10.32 -45.60 -27.63
N THR A 219 -9.36 -45.04 -26.91
CA THR A 219 -9.37 -45.01 -25.45
C THR A 219 -10.55 -44.14 -25.03
N VAL A 220 -11.52 -44.72 -24.31
CA VAL A 220 -12.61 -43.96 -23.68
C VAL A 220 -11.95 -42.95 -22.74
N GLY A 221 -11.99 -41.67 -23.13
CA GLY A 221 -11.48 -40.58 -22.30
C GLY A 221 -12.23 -40.56 -20.96
N PRO A 222 -11.58 -40.11 -19.87
CA PRO A 222 -12.25 -40.04 -18.57
C PRO A 222 -13.53 -39.21 -18.70
N THR A 223 -14.65 -39.79 -18.28
CA THR A 223 -15.94 -39.09 -18.20
C THR A 223 -15.71 -37.79 -17.40
N PRO A 224 -16.08 -36.61 -17.95
CA PRO A 224 -15.92 -35.36 -17.22
C PRO A 224 -16.72 -35.49 -15.92
N THR A 225 -16.00 -35.51 -14.80
CA THR A 225 -16.63 -35.48 -13.49
C THR A 225 -17.19 -34.07 -13.33
N SER A 226 -18.51 -33.92 -13.42
CA SER A 226 -19.18 -32.64 -13.19
C SER A 226 -18.83 -32.14 -11.80
N VAL A 227 -17.95 -31.13 -11.74
CA VAL A 227 -17.62 -30.45 -10.49
C VAL A 227 -18.82 -29.58 -10.13
N ILE A 228 -19.53 -29.96 -9.07
CA ILE A 228 -20.59 -29.13 -8.49
C ILE A 228 -19.94 -27.88 -7.87
N VAL A 229 -20.30 -26.71 -8.40
CA VAL A 229 -19.72 -25.42 -8.00
C VAL A 229 -20.78 -24.46 -7.46
N GLY A 230 -20.32 -23.46 -6.72
CA GLY A 230 -21.09 -22.31 -6.27
C GLY A 230 -20.23 -21.05 -6.32
N THR A 231 -20.82 -19.93 -5.95
CA THR A 231 -20.21 -18.60 -6.07
C THR A 231 -20.04 -17.92 -4.73
N ILE A 232 -18.88 -17.29 -4.55
CA ILE A 232 -18.58 -16.44 -3.39
C ILE A 232 -18.19 -15.05 -3.88
N ASP A 233 -18.78 -14.02 -3.30
CA ASP A 233 -18.44 -12.61 -3.49
C ASP A 233 -18.08 -11.99 -2.14
N VAL A 234 -17.09 -11.10 -2.13
CA VAL A 234 -16.55 -10.54 -0.90
C VAL A 234 -16.22 -9.08 -1.10
N LEU A 235 -16.64 -8.23 -0.17
CA LEU A 235 -16.08 -6.89 -0.01
C LEU A 235 -15.07 -6.89 1.12
N VAL A 236 -13.82 -6.56 0.84
CA VAL A 236 -12.79 -6.47 1.86
C VAL A 236 -12.65 -5.03 2.33
N VAL A 237 -12.74 -4.83 3.63
CA VAL A 237 -12.61 -3.51 4.27
C VAL A 237 -11.63 -3.56 5.43
N ALA A 238 -10.98 -2.44 5.72
CA ALA A 238 -10.22 -2.24 6.94
C ALA A 238 -10.94 -1.20 7.80
N HIS A 239 -11.03 -1.49 9.10
CA HIS A 239 -11.63 -0.56 10.05
C HIS A 239 -10.57 0.43 10.53
N LEU A 240 -10.68 1.68 10.12
CA LEU A 240 -9.74 2.75 10.45
C LEU A 240 -10.49 3.85 11.18
N GLY A 241 -10.33 3.91 12.50
CA GLY A 241 -11.11 4.80 13.35
C GLY A 241 -12.59 4.38 13.39
N ASN A 242 -13.49 5.24 12.89
CA ASN A 242 -14.94 4.99 12.88
C ASN A 242 -15.50 4.60 11.50
N GLN A 243 -14.64 4.34 10.51
CA GLN A 243 -15.05 4.10 9.13
C GLN A 243 -14.43 2.83 8.58
N ASP A 244 -15.17 2.18 7.68
CA ASP A 244 -14.69 1.07 6.89
C ASP A 244 -14.18 1.58 5.55
N VAL A 245 -12.95 1.20 5.22
CA VAL A 245 -12.31 1.60 3.97
C VAL A 245 -12.04 0.36 3.15
N ASN A 246 -12.47 0.35 1.89
CA ASN A 246 -12.24 -0.78 0.99
C ASN A 246 -10.74 -1.04 0.82
N VAL A 247 -10.34 -2.31 0.89
CA VAL A 247 -8.94 -2.72 0.81
C VAL A 247 -8.66 -3.29 -0.57
N SER A 248 -8.05 -2.48 -1.42
CA SER A 248 -7.57 -2.96 -2.71
C SER A 248 -6.37 -3.88 -2.55
N GLY A 249 -6.30 -4.95 -3.35
CA GLY A 249 -5.17 -5.88 -3.35
C GLY A 249 -5.14 -6.83 -2.15
N ALA A 250 -6.18 -6.86 -1.31
CA ALA A 250 -6.28 -7.82 -0.22
C ALA A 250 -6.21 -9.24 -0.78
N ARG A 251 -5.38 -10.09 -0.18
CA ARG A 251 -5.20 -11.48 -0.61
C ARG A 251 -6.30 -12.34 0.00
N ILE A 252 -7.04 -13.05 -0.85
CA ILE A 252 -8.16 -13.90 -0.46
C ILE A 252 -7.80 -15.36 -0.68
N LYS A 253 -8.10 -16.20 0.31
CA LYS A 253 -8.07 -17.67 0.22
C LYS A 253 -9.42 -18.21 0.64
N ILE A 254 -9.97 -19.11 -0.16
CA ILE A 254 -11.16 -19.90 0.18
C ILE A 254 -10.69 -21.33 0.43
N LYS A 255 -10.94 -21.86 1.63
CA LYS A 255 -10.51 -23.20 2.05
C LYS A 255 -11.72 -24.08 2.36
N SER A 256 -11.60 -25.36 2.09
CA SER A 256 -12.53 -26.37 2.60
C SER A 256 -12.32 -26.54 4.11
N VAL A 257 -13.38 -26.46 4.91
CA VAL A 257 -13.28 -26.66 6.36
C VAL A 257 -12.96 -28.12 6.70
N SER A 258 -13.47 -29.08 5.92
CA SER A 258 -13.30 -30.51 6.20
C SER A 258 -11.90 -31.02 5.84
N THR A 259 -11.32 -30.53 4.75
CA THR A 259 -10.01 -31.00 4.26
C THR A 259 -8.86 -30.04 4.57
N GLY A 260 -9.17 -28.78 4.92
CA GLY A 260 -8.20 -27.69 5.04
C GLY A 260 -7.59 -27.25 3.70
N GLY A 261 -7.96 -27.91 2.59
CA GLY A 261 -7.43 -27.64 1.25
C GLY A 261 -7.90 -26.29 0.71
N VAL A 262 -7.01 -25.60 0.01
CA VAL A 262 -7.32 -24.34 -0.67
C VAL A 262 -8.12 -24.64 -1.93
N LEU A 263 -9.33 -24.11 -2.00
CA LEU A 263 -10.25 -24.26 -3.13
C LEU A 263 -10.01 -23.16 -4.17
N VAL A 264 -9.84 -21.91 -3.72
CA VAL A 264 -9.62 -20.74 -4.57
C VAL A 264 -8.68 -19.77 -3.86
N THR A 265 -7.84 -19.07 -4.64
CA THR A 265 -7.10 -17.89 -4.17
C THR A 265 -7.28 -16.74 -5.14
N GLY A 266 -7.11 -15.51 -4.66
CA GLY A 266 -7.09 -14.34 -5.52
C GLY A 266 -6.82 -13.07 -4.74
N THR A 267 -7.05 -11.94 -5.40
CA THR A 267 -6.84 -10.61 -4.83
C THR A 267 -8.07 -9.76 -5.07
N ALA A 268 -8.44 -8.97 -4.06
CA ALA A 268 -9.49 -7.97 -4.20
C ALA A 268 -9.08 -6.88 -5.20
N ASP A 269 -10.04 -6.40 -5.99
CA ASP A 269 -9.85 -5.37 -7.02
C ASP A 269 -9.62 -3.96 -6.43
N SER A 270 -9.66 -2.92 -7.27
CA SER A 270 -9.52 -1.53 -6.83
C SER A 270 -10.63 -1.04 -5.89
N TYR A 271 -11.76 -1.75 -5.83
CA TYR A 271 -12.90 -1.45 -4.98
C TYR A 271 -12.96 -2.38 -3.77
N GLY A 272 -11.92 -3.19 -3.53
CA GLY A 272 -11.92 -4.18 -2.46
C GLY A 272 -12.84 -5.37 -2.72
N ARG A 273 -13.31 -5.58 -3.95
CA ARG A 273 -14.20 -6.69 -4.29
C ARG A 273 -13.43 -7.89 -4.79
N PHE A 274 -13.85 -9.08 -4.40
CA PHE A 274 -13.35 -10.34 -4.94
C PHE A 274 -14.50 -11.30 -5.18
N ARG A 275 -14.60 -11.84 -6.40
CA ARG A 275 -15.62 -12.81 -6.79
C ARG A 275 -15.01 -14.09 -7.35
N ALA A 276 -15.52 -15.23 -6.91
CA ALA A 276 -15.15 -16.56 -7.37
C ALA A 276 -16.41 -17.34 -7.76
N ASP A 277 -16.61 -17.59 -9.06
CA ASP A 277 -17.82 -18.25 -9.59
C ASP A 277 -17.77 -19.79 -9.59
N ASN A 278 -16.58 -20.39 -9.43
CA ASN A 278 -16.35 -21.83 -9.57
C ASN A 278 -15.79 -22.47 -8.29
N VAL A 279 -16.34 -22.14 -7.12
CA VAL A 279 -15.90 -22.69 -5.83
C VAL A 279 -16.56 -24.06 -5.62
N SER A 280 -15.77 -25.08 -5.26
CA SER A 280 -16.31 -26.43 -4.96
C SER A 280 -17.38 -26.37 -3.85
N ALA A 281 -18.58 -26.89 -4.14
CA ALA A 281 -19.76 -26.68 -3.32
C ALA A 281 -20.20 -27.92 -2.49
N ASN A 282 -21.35 -27.80 -1.82
CA ASN A 282 -21.94 -28.72 -0.83
C ASN A 282 -21.05 -28.98 0.40
N GLN A 283 -20.30 -27.97 0.83
CA GLN A 283 -19.40 -28.06 1.96
C GLN A 283 -19.31 -26.74 2.73
N ASN A 284 -18.84 -26.81 3.97
CA ASN A 284 -18.41 -25.62 4.71
C ASN A 284 -17.07 -25.13 4.17
N VAL A 285 -16.97 -23.81 3.98
CA VAL A 285 -15.77 -23.15 3.51
C VAL A 285 -15.39 -21.99 4.43
N ASP A 286 -14.09 -21.76 4.54
CA ASP A 286 -13.49 -20.61 5.19
C ASP A 286 -13.03 -19.62 4.13
N VAL A 287 -13.50 -18.39 4.22
CA VAL A 287 -13.05 -17.24 3.42
C VAL A 287 -12.12 -16.41 4.28
N ILE A 288 -10.85 -16.38 3.91
CA ILE A 288 -9.79 -15.73 4.66
C ILE A 288 -9.24 -14.59 3.81
N GLY A 289 -9.23 -13.39 4.39
CA GLY A 289 -8.67 -12.19 3.80
C GLY A 289 -7.44 -11.79 4.60
N THR A 290 -6.39 -11.40 3.89
CA THR A 290 -5.14 -10.91 4.49
C THR A 290 -4.72 -9.62 3.79
N GLN A 291 -3.89 -8.85 4.48
CA GLN A 291 -3.42 -7.58 3.96
C GLN A 291 -2.81 -7.72 2.54
N PRO A 292 -2.89 -6.65 1.74
CA PRO A 292 -2.04 -6.49 0.57
C PRO A 292 -0.55 -6.69 0.92
N SER A 293 0.26 -7.14 -0.04
CA SER A 293 1.68 -7.44 0.20
C SER A 293 2.52 -6.21 0.55
N ASP A 294 2.02 -5.02 0.24
CA ASP A 294 2.62 -3.71 0.45
C ASP A 294 2.32 -3.10 1.83
N TRP A 295 1.49 -3.76 2.65
CA TRP A 295 1.20 -3.30 4.01
C TRP A 295 2.25 -3.81 5.02
N ASN A 296 2.75 -2.90 5.87
CA ASN A 296 3.81 -3.16 6.86
C ASN A 296 3.33 -3.75 8.20
N SER A 297 2.03 -3.98 8.36
CA SER A 297 1.43 -4.50 9.59
C SER A 297 0.45 -5.62 9.24
N TYR A 298 0.33 -6.62 10.13
CA TYR A 298 -0.52 -7.76 9.88
C TYR A 298 -1.99 -7.41 10.11
N TYR A 299 -2.79 -7.55 9.05
CA TYR A 299 -4.24 -7.40 9.07
C TYR A 299 -4.87 -8.61 8.41
N CYS A 300 -5.84 -9.21 9.08
CA CYS A 300 -6.55 -10.34 8.53
C CYS A 300 -8.00 -10.42 9.03
N GLY A 301 -8.82 -11.17 8.31
CA GLY A 301 -10.21 -11.42 8.63
C GLY A 301 -10.63 -12.78 8.11
N LYS A 302 -11.57 -13.42 8.80
CA LYS A 302 -12.09 -14.74 8.44
C LYS A 302 -13.60 -14.76 8.56
N TRP A 303 -14.25 -15.40 7.60
CA TRP A 303 -15.68 -15.69 7.60
C TRP A 303 -15.91 -17.13 7.13
N SER A 304 -16.76 -17.88 7.83
CA SER A 304 -17.08 -19.27 7.50
C SER A 304 -18.53 -19.39 7.06
N THR A 305 -18.80 -20.17 6.01
CA THR A 305 -20.17 -20.36 5.50
C THR A 305 -20.35 -21.74 4.84
N TYR A 306 -21.59 -22.21 4.77
CA TYR A 306 -21.94 -23.39 3.98
C TYR A 306 -22.27 -22.97 2.55
N LEU A 307 -21.53 -23.49 1.56
CA LEU A 307 -21.77 -23.23 0.14
C LEU A 307 -22.52 -24.42 -0.49
N SER A 308 -23.74 -24.22 -0.95
CA SER A 308 -24.52 -25.22 -1.69
C SER A 308 -24.20 -25.20 -3.19
N ALA A 309 -24.43 -26.30 -3.90
CA ALA A 309 -24.30 -26.35 -5.36
C ALA A 309 -25.22 -25.32 -6.04
N GLY A 310 -24.68 -24.52 -6.96
CA GLY A 310 -25.33 -23.37 -7.58
C GLY A 310 -25.62 -22.21 -6.62
N GLY A 311 -25.21 -22.30 -5.36
CA GLY A 311 -25.46 -21.29 -4.34
C GLY A 311 -24.56 -20.07 -4.50
N PHE A 312 -25.08 -18.91 -4.11
CA PHE A 312 -24.36 -17.64 -4.04
C PHE A 312 -24.22 -17.19 -2.59
N LYS A 313 -23.01 -16.79 -2.20
CA LYS A 313 -22.71 -16.25 -0.86
C LYS A 313 -21.97 -14.92 -1.01
N SER A 314 -22.36 -13.94 -0.21
CA SER A 314 -21.74 -12.60 -0.21
C SER A 314 -21.59 -12.10 1.21
N GLU A 315 -20.46 -11.46 1.53
CA GLU A 315 -20.22 -10.87 2.85
C GLU A 315 -19.22 -9.70 2.80
N THR A 316 -19.27 -8.82 3.80
CA THR A 316 -18.20 -7.83 4.03
C THR A 316 -17.15 -8.40 4.98
N LEU A 317 -15.97 -8.69 4.46
CA LEU A 317 -14.84 -9.22 5.20
C LEU A 317 -13.98 -8.09 5.76
N ARG A 318 -14.09 -7.88 7.07
CA ARG A 318 -13.32 -6.87 7.78
C ARG A 318 -11.95 -7.40 8.18
N LEU A 319 -10.89 -6.71 7.75
CA LEU A 319 -9.53 -6.95 8.20
C LEU A 319 -9.28 -6.17 9.48
N LEU A 320 -8.89 -6.88 10.53
CA LEU A 320 -8.51 -6.31 11.83
C LEU A 320 -7.00 -6.45 12.01
N PHE A 321 -6.41 -5.53 12.77
CA PHE A 321 -5.01 -5.65 13.16
C PHE A 321 -4.79 -6.97 13.90
N SER A 322 -3.71 -7.66 13.57
CA SER A 322 -3.32 -8.92 14.16
C SER A 322 -1.84 -8.87 14.53
N GLU A 323 -1.50 -9.31 15.74
CA GLU A 323 -0.11 -9.44 16.18
C GLU A 323 0.60 -10.66 15.56
N SER A 324 -0.15 -11.54 14.91
CA SER A 324 0.36 -12.68 14.14
C SER A 324 -0.19 -12.71 12.72
N SER A 325 0.49 -13.43 11.83
CA SER A 325 0.04 -13.63 10.44
C SER A 325 -1.14 -14.60 10.30
N THR A 326 -1.69 -15.15 11.39
CA THR A 326 -2.60 -16.30 11.35
C THR A 326 -4.04 -15.90 11.67
N CYS A 327 -4.77 -15.48 10.64
CA CYS A 327 -6.20 -15.80 10.55
C CYS A 327 -6.42 -17.19 9.89
N GLU A 328 -5.34 -17.98 9.73
CA GLU A 328 -5.35 -19.36 9.26
C GLU A 328 -5.58 -20.36 10.40
#